data_AF-A0A5D2CDW3-F1
#
_entry.id   AF-A0A5D2CDW3-F1
#
_cell.length_a   1.000
_cell.length_b   1.000
_cell.length_c   1.000
_cell.angle_alpha   90.00
_cell.angle_beta   90.00
_cell.angle_gamma   90.00
#
_symmetry.space_group_name_H-M   'P 1'
#
loop_
_entity.id
_entity.type
_entity.pdbx_description
1 polymer ?
#
loop_
_entity_poly.entity_id
_entity_poly.type
_entity_poly.pdbx_seq_one_letter_code
_entity_poly.pdbx_strand_id
1 'polypeptide(L)'
;MGDVSGKRPTITHVIFDMDGLLLDTEKFYTEVRETILARFNKTFDWSLKAKMMGMKAIEAARVFVEETGISDSLSAEDFLVERESMLQSLFPTSELMPEATGGILS
;
A
#
# COMPACT_ATOMS: atom_id res chain seq x y z
N MET A 1 -3.99 48.77 3.35
CA MET A 1 -2.83 47.87 3.35
C MET A 1 -2.58 47.46 4.79
N GLY A 2 -2.87 46.26 5.30
CA GLY A 2 -2.88 44.93 4.69
C GLY A 2 -1.88 44.11 5.50
N ASP A 3 -2.31 43.48 6.58
CA ASP A 3 -1.57 42.39 7.21
C ASP A 3 -2.55 41.28 7.59
N VAL A 4 -2.50 40.19 6.83
CA VAL A 4 -3.19 38.95 7.13
C VAL A 4 -2.09 37.94 7.42
N SER A 5 -1.42 38.09 8.56
CA SER A 5 -0.50 37.09 9.08
C SER A 5 -1.31 35.90 9.60
N GLY A 6 -1.75 35.06 8.67
CA GLY A 6 -2.37 33.77 8.95
C GLY A 6 -1.36 32.89 9.67
N LYS A 7 -1.48 32.84 11.00
CA LYS A 7 -0.66 32.00 11.88
C LYS A 7 -0.84 30.54 11.42
N ARG A 8 0.19 29.97 10.78
CA ARG A 8 0.20 28.55 10.40
C ARG A 8 0.00 27.72 11.68
N PRO A 9 -0.95 26.78 11.73
CA PRO A 9 -1.16 25.99 12.93
C PRO A 9 0.11 25.21 13.23
N THR A 10 0.54 25.29 14.49
CA THR A 10 1.65 24.49 15.01
C THR A 10 1.24 23.03 14.99
N ILE A 11 1.91 22.24 14.14
CA ILE A 11 1.76 20.79 14.14
C ILE A 11 2.32 20.28 15.46
N THR A 12 1.45 19.72 16.31
CA THR A 12 1.82 19.21 17.65
C THR A 12 2.07 17.72 17.65
N HIS A 13 1.45 16.99 16.71
CA HIS A 13 1.51 15.55 16.61
C HIS A 13 1.52 15.16 15.12
N VAL A 14 2.47 14.33 14.74
CA VAL A 14 2.53 13.68 13.43
C VAL A 14 2.22 12.21 13.67
N ILE A 15 1.18 11.70 13.03
CA ILE A 15 0.95 10.25 12.98
C ILE A 15 1.73 9.77 11.76
N PHE A 16 2.88 9.16 12.02
CA PHE A 16 3.60 8.43 10.99
C PHE A 16 2.84 7.13 10.75
N ASP A 17 2.36 6.95 9.52
CA ASP A 17 1.97 5.61 9.08
C ASP A 17 3.26 4.81 8.94
N MET A 18 3.33 3.64 9.57
CA MET A 18 4.51 2.78 9.50
C MET A 18 4.63 2.18 8.09
N ASP A 19 3.50 2.01 7.41
CA ASP A 19 3.40 1.36 6.10
C ASP A 19 3.85 2.33 4.99
N GLY A 20 5.07 2.11 4.49
CA GLY A 20 5.63 2.85 3.35
C GLY A 20 6.42 4.11 3.66
N LEU A 21 6.63 4.46 4.94
CA LEU A 21 7.43 5.65 5.34
C LEU A 21 8.67 5.31 6.18
N LEU A 22 8.66 4.22 6.96
CA LEU A 22 9.81 3.76 7.78
C LEU A 22 10.31 2.36 7.39
N LEU A 23 9.42 1.53 6.83
CA LEU A 23 9.70 0.18 6.37
C LEU A 23 9.33 0.07 4.90
N ASP A 24 10.10 -0.72 4.14
CA ASP A 24 9.92 -0.95 2.69
C ASP A 24 8.75 -1.91 2.43
N THR A 25 7.61 -1.68 3.08
CA THR A 25 6.43 -2.55 3.02
C THR A 25 5.64 -2.36 1.74
N GLU A 26 5.84 -1.26 1.00
CA GLU A 26 5.26 -1.03 -0.34
C GLU A 26 5.61 -2.14 -1.34
N LYS A 27 6.83 -2.71 -1.24
CA LYS A 27 7.25 -3.84 -2.06
C LYS A 27 6.39 -5.08 -1.78
N PHE A 28 6.09 -5.37 -0.53
CA PHE A 28 5.26 -6.51 -0.15
C PHE A 28 3.82 -6.38 -0.67
N TYR A 29 3.24 -5.18 -0.65
CA TYR A 29 1.92 -4.96 -1.25
C TYR A 29 1.89 -5.24 -2.75
N THR A 30 3.00 -5.00 -3.45
CA THR A 30 3.11 -5.32 -4.88
C THR A 30 3.33 -6.81 -5.08
N GLU A 31 4.28 -7.39 -4.35
CA GLU A 31 4.62 -8.82 -4.40
C GLU A 31 3.44 -9.73 -4.09
N VAL A 32 2.66 -9.43 -3.05
CA VAL A 32 1.47 -10.21 -2.68
C VAL A 32 0.43 -10.18 -3.79
N ARG A 33 0.18 -9.02 -4.41
CA ARG A 33 -0.78 -8.89 -5.51
C ARG A 33 -0.33 -9.65 -6.75
N GLU A 34 0.94 -9.55 -7.10
CA GLU A 34 1.54 -10.31 -8.21
C GLU A 34 1.46 -11.82 -7.97
N THR A 35 1.77 -12.26 -6.74
CA THR A 35 1.72 -13.68 -6.36
C THR A 35 0.30 -14.23 -6.46
N ILE A 36 -0.71 -13.47 -6.00
CA ILE A 36 -2.12 -13.86 -6.13
C ILE A 36 -2.50 -13.98 -7.62
N LEU A 37 -2.15 -13.00 -8.45
CA LEU A 37 -2.50 -13.00 -9.88
C LEU A 37 -1.76 -14.05 -10.70
N ALA A 38 -0.53 -14.40 -10.34
CA ALA A 38 0.25 -15.42 -11.01
C ALA A 38 -0.47 -16.77 -11.03
N ARG A 39 -1.22 -17.11 -9.97
CA ARG A 39 -2.04 -18.34 -9.91
C ARG A 39 -3.17 -18.39 -10.93
N PHE A 40 -3.63 -17.22 -11.38
CA PHE A 40 -4.66 -17.07 -12.40
C PHE A 40 -4.07 -16.75 -13.78
N ASN A 41 -2.75 -16.82 -13.92
CA ASN A 41 -2.03 -16.48 -15.14
C ASN A 41 -2.28 -15.02 -15.58
N LYS A 42 -2.46 -14.12 -14.60
CA LYS A 42 -2.68 -12.67 -14.74
C LYS A 42 -1.49 -11.91 -14.20
N THR A 43 -1.38 -10.64 -14.56
CA THR A 43 -0.31 -9.73 -14.14
C THR A 43 -0.87 -8.49 -13.47
N PHE A 44 -0.17 -7.98 -12.46
CA PHE A 44 -0.48 -6.69 -11.86
C PHE A 44 0.25 -5.60 -12.65
N ASP A 45 -0.47 -4.59 -13.13
CA ASP A 45 0.12 -3.47 -13.86
C ASP A 45 -0.19 -2.11 -13.21
N TRP A 46 0.50 -1.08 -13.72
CA TRP A 46 0.35 0.29 -13.23
C TRP A 46 -1.06 0.85 -13.47
N SER A 47 -1.71 0.47 -14.56
CA SER A 47 -3.06 0.94 -14.88
C SER A 47 -4.07 0.43 -13.85
N LEU A 48 -3.96 -0.83 -13.43
CA LEU A 48 -4.76 -1.40 -12.36
C LEU A 48 -4.44 -0.74 -11.01
N LYS A 49 -3.15 -0.54 -10.68
CA LYS A 49 -2.74 0.20 -9.47
C LYS A 49 -3.40 1.57 -9.42
N ALA A 50 -3.33 2.33 -10.52
CA ALA A 50 -3.87 3.68 -10.61
C ALA A 50 -5.40 3.71 -10.41
N LYS A 51 -6.13 2.73 -10.94
CA LYS A 51 -7.59 2.59 -10.74
C LYS A 51 -7.97 2.37 -9.28
N MET A 52 -7.11 1.71 -8.50
CA MET A 52 -7.38 1.38 -7.10
C MET A 52 -7.01 2.50 -6.11
N MET A 53 -6.22 3.50 -6.54
CA MET A 53 -5.71 4.53 -5.62
C MET A 53 -6.83 5.42 -5.06
N GLY A 54 -6.75 5.72 -3.77
CA GLY A 54 -7.73 6.57 -3.08
C GLY A 54 -9.07 5.90 -2.76
N MET A 55 -9.26 4.64 -3.14
CA MET A 55 -10.46 3.85 -2.82
C MET A 55 -10.35 3.21 -1.43
N LYS A 56 -11.50 2.87 -0.84
CA LYS A 56 -11.52 2.01 0.35
C LYS A 56 -11.02 0.61 -0.01
N ALA A 57 -10.45 -0.11 0.96
CA ALA A 57 -9.86 -1.42 0.74
C ALA A 57 -10.79 -2.41 0.00
N ILE A 58 -12.07 -2.47 0.38
CA ILE A 58 -13.06 -3.36 -0.26
C ILE A 58 -13.45 -2.90 -1.66
N GLU A 59 -13.50 -1.60 -1.93
CA GLU A 59 -13.78 -1.06 -3.27
C GLU A 59 -12.60 -1.33 -4.20
N ALA A 60 -11.38 -1.09 -3.74
CA ALA A 60 -10.16 -1.43 -4.45
C ALA A 60 -10.05 -2.95 -4.74
N ALA A 61 -10.46 -3.79 -3.78
CA ALA A 61 -10.48 -5.24 -3.94
C ALA A 61 -11.49 -5.69 -5.02
N ARG A 62 -12.67 -5.07 -5.06
CA ARG A 62 -13.68 -5.32 -6.12
C ARG A 62 -13.13 -4.94 -7.49
N VAL A 63 -12.57 -3.74 -7.62
CA VAL A 63 -11.91 -3.30 -8.86
C VAL A 63 -10.80 -4.27 -9.25
N PHE A 64 -9.99 -4.72 -8.30
CA PHE A 64 -8.91 -5.67 -8.56
C PHE A 64 -9.42 -6.98 -9.15
N VAL A 65 -10.42 -7.63 -8.54
CA VAL A 65 -10.91 -8.93 -9.02
C VAL A 65 -11.69 -8.82 -10.33
N GLU A 66 -12.41 -7.71 -10.53
CA GLU A 66 -13.18 -7.44 -11.75
C GLU A 66 -12.25 -7.13 -12.94
N GLU A 67 -11.30 -6.21 -12.78
CA GLU A 67 -10.39 -5.78 -13.85
C GLU A 67 -9.41 -6.87 -14.28
N THR A 68 -9.02 -7.74 -13.34
CA THR A 68 -8.15 -8.90 -13.65
C THR A 68 -8.94 -10.08 -14.22
N GLY A 69 -10.27 -10.05 -14.11
CA GLY A 69 -11.16 -11.11 -14.57
C GLY A 69 -11.07 -12.38 -13.74
N ILE A 70 -10.78 -12.27 -12.44
CA ILE A 70 -10.70 -13.40 -11.50
C ILE A 70 -11.90 -13.45 -10.55
N SER A 71 -12.88 -12.55 -10.69
CA SER A 71 -14.05 -12.44 -9.82
C SER A 71 -14.87 -13.72 -9.67
N ASP A 72 -14.84 -14.61 -10.67
CA ASP A 72 -15.51 -15.91 -10.62
C ASP A 72 -14.76 -16.96 -9.78
N SER A 73 -13.47 -16.72 -9.51
CA SER A 73 -12.57 -17.62 -8.77
C SER A 73 -12.17 -17.09 -7.40
N LEU A 74 -12.16 -15.77 -7.22
CA LEU A 74 -11.76 -15.10 -5.97
C LEU A 74 -12.67 -13.90 -5.71
N SER A 75 -13.37 -13.92 -4.59
CA SER A 75 -14.18 -12.78 -4.15
C SER A 75 -13.30 -11.63 -3.66
N ALA A 76 -13.82 -10.41 -3.65
CA ALA A 76 -13.09 -9.25 -3.14
C ALA A 76 -12.75 -9.41 -1.64
N GLU A 77 -13.66 -10.01 -0.87
CA GLU A 77 -13.50 -10.30 0.54
C GLU A 77 -12.40 -11.35 0.78
N ASP A 78 -12.41 -12.44 0.02
CA ASP A 78 -11.38 -13.49 0.12
C ASP A 78 -10.01 -12.97 -0.32
N PHE A 79 -9.97 -12.15 -1.37
CA PHE A 79 -8.76 -11.45 -1.78
C PHE A 79 -8.16 -10.61 -0.65
N LEU A 80 -9.00 -9.86 0.09
CA LEU A 80 -8.52 -9.07 1.22
C LEU A 80 -7.97 -9.93 2.35
N VAL A 81 -8.66 -11.01 2.70
CA VAL A 81 -8.24 -11.95 3.75
C VAL A 81 -6.90 -12.59 3.38
N GLU A 82 -6.79 -13.07 2.15
CA GLU A 82 -5.59 -13.73 1.66
C GLU A 82 -4.41 -12.76 1.57
N ARG A 83 -4.63 -11.58 0.99
CA ARG A 83 -3.61 -10.52 0.90
C ARG A 83 -3.08 -10.15 2.28
N GLU A 84 -3.98 -9.99 3.25
CA GLU A 84 -3.62 -9.66 4.63
C GLU A 84 -2.79 -10.78 5.28
N SER A 85 -3.20 -12.04 5.11
CA SER A 85 -2.45 -13.19 5.62
C SER A 85 -1.03 -13.28 5.03
N MET A 86 -0.88 -12.96 3.75
CA MET A 86 0.43 -12.96 3.09
C MET A 86 1.30 -11.79 3.56
N LEU A 87 0.72 -10.60 3.68
CA LEU A 87 1.43 -9.42 4.21
C LEU A 87 1.94 -9.66 5.64
N GLN A 88 1.11 -10.23 6.51
CA GLN A 88 1.51 -10.58 7.88
C GLN A 88 2.69 -11.57 7.93
N SER A 89 2.82 -12.42 6.91
CA SER A 89 3.94 -13.35 6.79
C SER A 89 5.23 -12.67 6.26
N LEU A 90 5.09 -11.59 5.49
CA LEU A 90 6.21 -10.83 4.91
C LEU A 90 6.69 -9.67 5.79
N PHE A 91 5.85 -9.10 6.64
CA PHE A 91 6.27 -8.01 7.54
C PHE A 91 7.46 -8.36 8.44
N PRO A 92 7.58 -9.58 9.00
CA PRO A 92 8.77 -9.98 9.76
C PRO A 92 10.06 -10.01 8.93
N THR A 93 9.95 -10.09 7.59
CA THR A 93 11.08 -10.08 6.66
C THR A 93 11.39 -8.68 6.12
N SER A 94 10.71 -7.63 6.61
CA SER A 94 10.98 -6.25 6.22
C SER A 94 12.40 -5.83 6.62
N GLU A 95 13.19 -5.41 5.63
CA GLU A 95 14.44 -4.71 5.90
C GLU A 95 14.14 -3.25 6.28
N LEU A 96 14.87 -2.73 7.27
CA LEU A 96 14.80 -1.31 7.63
C LEU A 96 15.25 -0.48 6.42
N MET A 97 14.44 0.51 6.02
CA MET A 97 14.83 1.40 4.92
C MET A 97 16.09 2.19 5.31
N PRO A 98 17.08 2.35 4.41
CA PRO A 98 18.34 3.04 4.70
C PRO A 98 18.16 4.49 5.20
N GLU A 99 17.06 5.15 4.85
CA GLU A 99 16.79 6.55 5.21
C GLU A 99 16.49 6.78 6.71
N ALA A 100 16.23 5.71 7.48
CA ALA A 100 16.02 5.80 8.93
C ALA A 100 17.32 5.73 9.76
N THR A 101 18.47 5.41 9.13
CA THR A 101 19.76 5.33 9.82
C THR A 101 20.57 6.57 9.47
N GLY A 102 20.51 7.58 10.33
CA GLY A 102 21.00 8.94 10.10
C GLY A 102 22.35 9.04 9.37
N GLY A 103 22.31 9.64 8.19
CA GLY A 103 23.46 10.31 7.58
C GLY A 103 23.71 11.66 8.26
N ILE A 104 24.11 11.63 9.53
CA ILE A 104 24.95 12.69 10.11
C ILE A 104 26.30 12.02 10.37
N LEU A 105 27.36 12.70 9.94
CA LEU A 105 28.79 12.37 10.05
C LEU A 105 29.42 11.69 8.81
N SER A 106 29.84 12.52 7.85
CA SER A 106 31.26 12.87 7.67
C SER A 106 31.41 14.05 6.72
#